data_AF-A0A914PES8-F1
#
_entry.id   AF-A0A914PES8-F1
#
_cell.length_a   1.000
_cell.length_b   1.000
_cell.length_c   1.000
_cell.angle_alpha   90.00
_cell.angle_beta   90.00
_cell.angle_gamma   90.00
#
_symmetry.space_group_name_H-M   'P 1'
#
loop_
_entity.id
_entity.type
_entity.pdbx_description
1 polymer ?
#
loop_
_entity_poly.entity_id
_entity_poly.type
_entity_poly.pdbx_seq_one_letter_code
_entity_poly.pdbx_strand_id
1 'polypeptide(L)'
;MNPVEEFLLPALQVKSMEDEKHDSIRIANICAAKSVADAVRTSLGPRGMDKMIQTADGEVTITNHGATILKQMSVIHPTARMVRIFLNHNILWK
;
A
#
# COMPACT_ATOMS: atom_id res chain seq x y z
N MET A 1 19.51 7.79 43.56
CA MET A 1 18.46 7.89 42.53
C MET A 1 17.19 8.31 43.22
N ASN A 2 16.50 9.34 42.72
CA ASN A 2 15.33 9.88 43.40
C ASN A 2 14.14 8.93 43.16
N PRO A 3 13.36 8.55 44.19
CA PRO A 3 12.26 7.57 44.06
C PRO A 3 11.14 7.99 43.09
N VAL A 4 11.09 9.27 42.71
CA VAL A 4 10.19 9.80 41.67
C VAL A 4 10.61 9.42 40.25
N GLU A 5 11.90 9.25 39.97
CA GLU A 5 12.36 8.87 38.62
C GLU A 5 12.05 7.40 38.34
N GLU A 6 12.23 6.51 39.33
CA GLU A 6 11.98 5.07 39.22
C GLU A 6 10.51 4.73 38.89
N PHE A 7 9.57 5.58 39.33
CA PHE A 7 8.14 5.43 39.04
C PHE A 7 7.75 5.88 37.62
N LEU A 8 8.49 6.81 37.02
CA LEU A 8 8.19 7.37 35.70
C LEU A 8 8.88 6.63 34.56
N LEU A 9 9.96 5.89 34.82
CA LEU A 9 10.68 5.09 33.81
C LEU A 9 9.77 4.15 33.00
N PRO A 10 8.81 3.42 33.60
CA PRO A 10 7.89 2.57 32.82
C PRO A 10 6.97 3.37 31.90
N ALA A 11 6.49 4.54 32.35
CA ALA A 11 5.62 5.40 31.54
C ALA A 11 6.37 6.02 30.35
N LEU A 12 7.64 6.40 30.56
CA LEU A 12 8.53 6.92 29.53
C LEU A 12 8.87 5.83 28.48
N GLN A 13 9.11 4.61 28.95
CA GLN A 13 9.33 3.44 28.09
C GLN A 13 8.09 3.14 27.23
N VAL A 14 6.90 3.10 27.83
CA VAL A 14 5.64 2.84 27.11
C VAL A 14 5.37 3.93 26.07
N LYS A 15 5.59 5.21 26.42
CA LYS A 15 5.39 6.32 25.48
C LYS A 15 6.32 6.23 24.27
N SER A 16 7.59 5.91 24.49
CA SER A 16 8.56 5.72 23.38
C SER A 16 8.16 4.56 22.45
N MET A 17 7.63 3.46 23.00
CA MET A 17 7.15 2.33 22.20
C MET A 17 5.90 2.66 21.38
N GLU A 18 5.00 3.50 21.91
CA GLU A 18 3.82 3.95 21.17
C GLU A 18 4.18 4.83 19.97
N ASP A 19 5.15 5.74 20.13
CA ASP A 19 5.58 6.63 19.06
C ASP A 19 6.31 5.85 17.94
N GLU A 20 7.19 4.90 18.30
CA GLU A 20 7.81 3.95 17.33
C GLU A 20 6.76 3.10 16.60
N LYS A 21 5.71 2.66 17.31
CA LYS A 21 4.59 1.93 16.72
C LYS A 21 3.79 2.80 15.74
N HIS A 22 3.60 4.08 16.03
CA HIS A 22 2.92 5.01 15.13
C HIS A 22 3.70 5.23 13.84
N ASP A 23 5.02 5.44 13.93
CA ASP A 23 5.85 5.69 12.77
C ASP A 23 6.00 4.45 11.88
N SER A 24 6.14 3.26 12.48
CA SER A 24 6.13 2.01 11.72
C SER A 24 4.82 1.77 10.96
N ILE A 25 3.66 2.07 11.56
CA ILE A 25 2.35 1.98 10.88
C ILE A 25 2.26 2.96 9.70
N ARG A 26 2.76 4.19 9.87
CA ARG A 26 2.79 5.19 8.78
C ARG A 26 3.66 4.73 7.62
N ILE A 27 4.86 4.21 7.92
CA ILE A 27 5.77 3.69 6.90
C ILE A 27 5.14 2.51 6.16
N ALA A 28 4.50 1.58 6.88
CA ALA A 28 3.80 0.44 6.29
C ALA A 28 2.69 0.88 5.32
N ASN A 29 1.87 1.87 5.74
CA ASN A 29 0.83 2.46 4.90
C ASN A 29 1.39 3.05 3.59
N ILE A 30 2.47 3.83 3.70
CA ILE A 30 3.12 4.48 2.55
C ILE A 30 3.72 3.43 1.63
N CYS A 31 4.41 2.43 2.18
CA CYS A 31 5.01 1.35 1.41
C CYS A 31 3.96 0.55 0.63
N ALA A 32 2.83 0.23 1.29
CA ALA A 32 1.73 -0.48 0.66
C ALA A 32 1.05 0.33 -0.47
N ALA A 33 0.91 1.64 -0.31
CA ALA A 33 0.40 2.50 -1.38
C ALA A 33 1.40 2.62 -2.55
N LYS A 34 2.69 2.74 -2.25
CA LYS A 34 3.76 2.81 -3.26
C LYS A 34 3.85 1.54 -4.10
N SER A 35 3.75 0.36 -3.49
CA SER A 35 3.83 -0.91 -4.24
C SER A 35 2.71 -1.03 -5.29
N VAL A 36 1.50 -0.57 -4.97
CA VAL A 36 0.40 -0.49 -5.94
C VAL A 36 0.71 0.49 -7.07
N ALA A 37 1.24 1.67 -6.74
CA ALA A 37 1.60 2.68 -7.74
C ALA A 37 2.71 2.18 -8.67
N ASP A 38 3.74 1.53 -8.14
CA ASP A 38 4.86 0.99 -8.90
C ASP A 38 4.43 -0.13 -9.86
N ALA A 39 3.44 -0.94 -9.48
CA ALA A 39 2.90 -2.00 -10.32
C ALA A 39 2.22 -1.45 -11.59
N VAL A 40 1.51 -0.32 -11.48
CA VAL A 40 0.74 0.29 -12.58
C VAL A 40 1.57 1.30 -13.38
N ARG A 41 2.51 2.00 -12.74
CA ARG A 41 3.34 3.08 -13.31
C ARG A 41 3.93 2.75 -14.67
N THR A 42 4.43 1.53 -14.86
CA THR A 42 5.12 1.15 -16.11
C THR A 42 4.17 0.91 -17.29
N SER A 43 2.87 0.87 -17.04
CA SER A 43 1.81 0.66 -18.02
C SER A 43 1.07 1.96 -18.36
N LEU A 44 1.52 3.09 -17.81
CA LEU A 44 0.93 4.40 -18.08
C LEU A 44 1.65 5.10 -19.23
N GLY A 45 0.88 5.58 -20.21
CA GLY A 45 1.36 6.40 -21.33
C GLY A 45 1.49 5.64 -22.67
N PRO A 46 1.83 6.35 -23.76
CA PRO A 46 1.86 5.80 -25.12
C PRO A 46 2.96 4.75 -25.36
N ARG A 47 3.91 4.65 -24.42
CA ARG A 47 4.96 3.61 -24.38
C ARG A 47 4.86 2.74 -23.12
N GLY A 48 3.67 2.67 -22.52
CA GLY A 48 3.39 1.78 -21.40
C GLY A 48 3.54 0.31 -21.81
N MET A 49 4.13 -0.50 -20.95
CA MET A 49 4.31 -1.93 -21.16
C MET A 49 3.06 -2.71 -20.75
N ASP A 50 2.72 -3.73 -21.52
CA ASP A 50 1.66 -4.66 -21.15
C ASP A 50 2.01 -5.44 -19.88
N LYS A 51 0.99 -5.73 -19.08
CA LYS A 51 1.07 -6.65 -17.95
C LYS A 51 0.37 -7.95 -18.31
N MET A 52 1.08 -9.05 -18.11
CA MET A 52 0.49 -10.37 -18.06
C MET A 52 0.01 -10.63 -16.63
N ILE A 53 -1.27 -10.91 -16.48
CA ILE A 53 -1.92 -11.19 -15.20
C ILE A 53 -2.55 -12.58 -15.30
N GLN A 54 -2.28 -13.41 -14.31
CA GLN A 54 -2.92 -14.72 -14.17
C GLN A 54 -3.85 -14.69 -12.97
N THR A 55 -5.11 -15.05 -13.17
CA THR A 55 -6.09 -15.18 -12.10
C THR A 55 -5.91 -16.52 -11.38
N ALA A 56 -6.50 -16.66 -10.18
CA ALA A 56 -6.45 -17.91 -9.42
C ALA A 56 -7.09 -19.09 -10.17
N ASP A 57 -8.05 -18.81 -11.06
CA ASP A 57 -8.75 -19.78 -11.89
C ASP A 57 -7.92 -20.23 -13.12
N GLY A 58 -6.71 -19.66 -13.30
CA GLY A 58 -5.80 -19.98 -14.39
C GLY A 58 -6.01 -19.18 -15.68
N GLU A 59 -6.94 -18.24 -15.70
CA GLU A 59 -7.14 -17.32 -16.83
C GLU A 59 -5.97 -16.35 -16.94
N VAL A 60 -5.41 -16.21 -18.14
CA VAL A 60 -4.31 -15.28 -18.42
C VAL A 60 -4.84 -14.11 -19.24
N THR A 61 -4.70 -12.90 -18.71
CA THR A 61 -5.04 -11.65 -19.40
C THR A 61 -3.77 -10.83 -19.61
N ILE A 62 -3.52 -10.38 -20.83
CA ILE A 62 -2.44 -9.45 -21.15
C ILE A 62 -3.06 -8.08 -21.45
N THR A 63 -2.70 -7.05 -20.70
CA THR A 63 -3.30 -5.72 -20.88
C THR A 63 -2.40 -4.57 -20.42
N ASN A 64 -2.52 -3.42 -21.10
CA ASN A 64 -1.93 -2.15 -20.70
C ASN A 64 -2.91 -1.27 -19.88
N HIS A 65 -4.17 -1.68 -19.77
CA HIS A 65 -5.19 -0.83 -19.15
C HIS A 65 -5.09 -0.88 -17.63
N GLY A 66 -4.73 0.24 -17.02
CA GLY A 66 -4.56 0.35 -15.56
C GLY A 66 -5.80 -0.05 -14.75
N ALA A 67 -7.01 0.24 -15.23
CA ALA A 67 -8.26 -0.20 -14.58
C ALA A 67 -8.34 -1.73 -14.45
N THR A 68 -8.06 -2.44 -15.54
CA THR A 68 -8.11 -3.90 -15.60
C THR A 68 -7.04 -4.52 -14.72
N ILE A 69 -5.82 -3.95 -14.75
CA ILE A 69 -4.71 -4.35 -13.88
C ILE A 69 -5.11 -4.22 -12.40
N LEU A 70 -5.66 -3.06 -12.01
CA LEU A 70 -6.11 -2.79 -10.63
C LEU A 70 -7.33 -3.62 -10.21
N LYS A 71 -8.17 -4.05 -11.16
CA LYS A 71 -9.33 -4.90 -10.89
C LYS A 71 -8.92 -6.34 -10.59
N GLN A 72 -7.94 -6.87 -11.32
CA GLN A 72 -7.45 -8.25 -11.14
C GLN A 72 -6.43 -8.38 -10.00
N MET A 73 -5.82 -7.29 -9.55
CA MET A 73 -4.84 -7.29 -8.47
C MET A 73 -5.48 -7.59 -7.09
N SER A 74 -5.02 -8.66 -6.44
CA SER A 74 -5.38 -9.00 -5.06
C SER A 74 -4.54 -8.21 -4.06
N VAL A 75 -5.19 -7.44 -3.19
CA VAL A 75 -4.51 -6.57 -2.21
C VAL A 75 -5.04 -6.83 -0.81
N ILE A 76 -4.14 -7.21 0.09
CA ILE A 76 -4.45 -7.55 1.50
C ILE A 76 -4.45 -6.28 2.37
N HIS A 77 -3.48 -5.39 2.17
CA HIS A 77 -3.30 -4.21 3.01
C HIS A 77 -4.44 -3.17 2.82
N PRO A 78 -5.06 -2.64 3.90
CA PRO A 78 -6.23 -1.75 3.79
C PRO A 78 -5.95 -0.47 3.00
N THR A 79 -4.84 0.20 3.28
CA THR A 79 -4.42 1.43 2.58
C THR A 79 -4.22 1.20 1.09
N ALA A 80 -3.53 0.11 0.71
CA ALA A 80 -3.34 -0.26 -0.68
C ALA A 80 -4.67 -0.60 -1.37
N ARG A 81 -5.60 -1.26 -0.68
CA ARG A 81 -6.95 -1.55 -1.19
C ARG A 81 -7.73 -0.26 -1.46
N MET A 82 -7.63 0.73 -0.57
CA MET A 82 -8.27 2.03 -0.75
C MET A 82 -7.71 2.76 -1.99
N VAL A 83 -6.39 2.79 -2.15
CA VAL A 83 -5.73 3.37 -3.33
C VAL A 83 -6.16 2.65 -4.62
N ARG A 84 -6.16 1.31 -4.63
CA ARG A 84 -6.62 0.50 -5.77
C ARG A 84 -8.05 0.85 -6.18
N ILE A 85 -8.98 0.96 -5.22
CA ILE A 85 -10.39 1.30 -5.49
C ILE A 85 -10.50 2.72 -6.03
N PHE A 86 -9.80 3.67 -5.41
CA PHE A 86 -9.81 5.06 -5.83
C PHE A 86 -9.32 5.23 -7.26
N LEU A 87 -8.18 4.64 -7.61
CA LEU A 87 -7.60 4.70 -8.95
C LEU A 87 -8.48 4.01 -10.00
N ASN A 88 -9.20 2.95 -9.63
CA ASN A 88 -10.12 2.26 -10.55
C ASN A 88 -11.38 3.08 -10.85
N HIS A 89 -11.94 3.79 -9.88
CA HIS A 89 -13.21 4.55 -10.05
C HIS A 89 -13.03 5.99 -10.53
N ASN A 90 -11.97 6.70 -10.11
CA ASN A 90 -11.83 8.14 -10.36
C ASN A 90 -10.94 8.52 -11.56
N ILE A 91 -10.18 7.57 -12.10
CA ILE A 91 -9.40 7.84 -13.31
C ILE A 91 -10.29 7.47 -14.50
N LEU A 92 -10.80 8.48 -15.20
CA LEU A 92 -11.36 8.31 -16.54
C LEU A 92 -10.19 7.92 -17.45
N TRP A 93 -10.00 6.61 -17.66
CA TRP A 93 -9.05 6.01 -18.60
C TRP A 93 -9.46 6.27 -20.06
N LYS A 94 -9.74 7.54 -20.41
CA LYS A 94 -10.01 7.96 -21.79
C LYS A 94 -8.74 7.92 -22.63
#